data_AF-A0A955QWR0-F1
#
_entry.id   AF-A0A955QWR0-F1
#
_cell.length_a   1.000
_cell.length_b   1.000
_cell.length_c   1.000
_cell.angle_alpha   90.00
_cell.angle_beta   90.00
_cell.angle_gamma   90.00
#
_symmetry.space_group_name_H-M   'P 1'
#
loop_
_entity.id
_entity.type
_entity.pdbx_description
1 polymer ?
#
loop_
_entity_poly.entity_id
_entity_poly.type
_entity_poly.pdbx_seq_one_letter_code
_entity_poly.pdbx_strand_id
1 'polypeptide(L)'
;MKVFYSKPSKFLGAASVALGALLLCVSFAHAGQECYDFNDLPVGSQYHLGDTVNAQHSVATLKQFYVSENQPSQQANQVAEVVSSNIPQGGAPSLKLYSINVQLTPTSPVEGVRLKYAENTGGAYVQNFEVNGQKHVLQGGLFQLNNRRIGNTEIFVTANQGGGNFIVGTLEIRAKPGTSIASFSIGGNSQFFVDDVCIKK
;
A
#
# COMPACT_ATOMS: atom_id res chain seq x y z
N MET A 1 -52.57 -61.98 24.57
CA MET A 1 -51.65 -62.85 25.32
C MET A 1 -50.30 -62.13 25.40
N LYS A 2 -49.79 -61.94 26.63
CA LYS A 2 -48.40 -61.74 27.11
C LYS A 2 -47.35 -61.03 26.20
N VAL A 3 -46.38 -60.25 26.66
CA VAL A 3 -46.00 -59.49 27.89
C VAL A 3 -44.53 -59.08 27.58
N PHE A 4 -44.21 -57.80 27.78
CA PHE A 4 -42.91 -57.19 28.18
C PHE A 4 -41.55 -57.82 27.75
N TYR A 5 -40.55 -57.01 27.36
CA TYR A 5 -39.63 -56.30 28.27
C TYR A 5 -38.60 -55.41 27.52
N SER A 6 -38.12 -54.41 28.25
CA SER A 6 -37.19 -53.34 27.92
C SER A 6 -35.71 -53.76 27.84
N LYS A 7 -34.87 -52.94 27.18
CA LYS A 7 -33.77 -52.18 27.83
C LYS A 7 -33.01 -51.25 26.84
N PRO A 8 -32.32 -50.21 27.36
CA PRO A 8 -31.84 -49.04 26.62
C PRO A 8 -30.36 -49.13 26.23
N SER A 9 -29.96 -48.34 25.23
CA SER A 9 -28.56 -48.05 24.93
C SER A 9 -28.32 -46.54 24.98
N LYS A 10 -27.73 -46.08 26.08
CA LYS A 10 -26.99 -44.81 26.14
C LYS A 10 -25.78 -44.96 25.23
N PHE A 11 -25.35 -43.92 24.51
CA PHE A 11 -23.93 -43.62 24.35
C PHE A 11 -23.68 -42.25 23.70
N LEU A 12 -22.78 -41.51 24.35
CA LEU A 12 -21.87 -40.47 23.86
C LEU A 12 -22.46 -39.15 23.36
N GLY A 13 -22.46 -38.18 24.30
CA GLY A 13 -22.44 -36.77 24.00
C GLY A 13 -21.18 -36.40 23.20
N ALA A 14 -21.39 -35.71 22.09
CA ALA A 14 -20.35 -35.02 21.37
C ALA A 14 -20.04 -33.72 22.12
N ALA A 15 -18.90 -33.69 22.83
CA ALA A 15 -18.32 -32.44 23.30
C ALA A 15 -17.65 -31.76 22.10
N SER A 16 -18.37 -30.84 21.46
CA SER A 16 -17.81 -29.95 20.45
C SER A 16 -16.81 -29.01 21.11
N VAL A 17 -15.52 -29.28 20.90
CA VAL A 17 -14.45 -28.34 21.25
C VAL A 17 -14.48 -27.22 20.22
N ALA A 18 -15.09 -26.10 20.57
CA ALA A 18 -15.06 -24.87 19.79
C ALA A 18 -13.64 -24.31 19.82
N LEU A 19 -12.85 -24.57 18.77
CA LEU A 19 -11.59 -23.88 18.52
C LEU A 19 -11.92 -22.46 18.05
N GLY A 20 -12.06 -21.55 19.00
CA GLY A 20 -12.22 -20.13 18.73
C GLY A 20 -10.93 -19.56 18.15
N ALA A 21 -10.87 -19.40 16.83
CA ALA A 21 -9.84 -18.61 16.17
C ALA A 21 -10.06 -17.14 16.55
N LEU A 22 -9.28 -16.65 17.51
CA LEU A 22 -9.25 -15.24 17.88
C LEU A 22 -8.53 -14.47 16.77
N LEU A 23 -9.30 -14.00 15.78
CA LEU A 23 -8.84 -13.02 14.80
C LEU A 23 -8.59 -11.70 15.55
N LEU A 24 -7.33 -11.47 15.94
CA LEU A 24 -6.85 -10.16 16.36
C LEU A 24 -6.86 -9.23 15.13
N CYS A 25 -8.00 -8.61 14.86
CA CYS A 25 -8.04 -7.40 14.06
C CYS A 25 -7.30 -6.33 14.85
N VAL A 26 -5.99 -6.16 14.56
CA VAL A 26 -5.21 -5.04 15.09
C VAL A 26 -5.72 -3.78 14.38
N SER A 27 -6.75 -3.19 14.94
CA SER A 27 -7.31 -1.92 14.48
C SER A 27 -6.27 -0.83 14.67
N PHE A 28 -5.95 -0.11 13.60
CA PHE A 28 -5.23 1.16 13.68
C PHE A 28 -6.08 2.14 14.49
N ALA A 29 -5.75 2.31 15.76
CA ALA A 29 -6.23 3.45 16.51
C ALA A 29 -5.72 4.72 15.80
N HIS A 30 -6.63 5.53 15.27
CA HIS A 30 -6.34 6.76 14.52
C HIS A 30 -5.78 7.91 15.40
N ALA A 31 -5.40 7.63 16.64
CA ALA A 31 -4.77 8.60 17.52
C ALA A 31 -3.28 8.71 17.17
N GLY A 32 -2.85 9.86 16.64
CA GLY A 32 -1.45 10.16 16.33
C GLY A 32 -1.01 9.89 14.89
N GLN A 33 -1.95 9.74 13.96
CA GLN A 33 -1.63 9.61 12.53
C GLN A 33 -1.69 10.99 11.85
N GLU A 34 -0.58 11.44 11.27
CA GLU A 34 -0.51 12.67 10.47
C GLU A 34 -0.72 12.27 9.01
N CYS A 35 -1.79 12.76 8.39
CA CYS A 35 -2.11 12.48 7.00
C CYS A 35 -1.83 13.69 6.14
N TYR A 36 -1.30 13.43 4.96
CA TYR A 36 -1.22 14.39 3.88
C TYR A 36 -2.06 13.85 2.71
N ASP A 37 -2.99 14.71 2.29
CA ASP A 37 -3.72 14.60 1.04
C ASP A 37 -3.15 15.65 0.08
N PHE A 38 -3.22 15.44 -1.24
CA PHE A 38 -2.59 16.36 -2.20
C PHE A 38 -3.39 17.68 -2.37
N ASN A 39 -4.27 18.03 -1.44
CA ASN A 39 -5.22 19.16 -1.53
C ASN A 39 -4.54 20.53 -1.62
N ASP A 40 -3.36 20.68 -1.03
CA ASP A 40 -2.61 21.93 -1.06
C ASP A 40 -1.93 22.18 -2.42
N LEU A 41 -1.95 21.20 -3.33
CA LEU A 41 -1.36 21.32 -4.66
C LEU A 41 -2.44 21.65 -5.71
N PRO A 42 -2.20 22.60 -6.62
CA PRO A 42 -3.15 22.90 -7.69
C PRO A 42 -3.33 21.70 -8.63
N VAL A 43 -4.58 21.33 -8.90
CA VAL A 43 -4.91 20.33 -9.93
C VAL A 43 -4.36 20.77 -11.29
N GLY A 44 -3.77 19.84 -12.02
CA GLY A 44 -3.07 20.08 -13.29
C GLY A 44 -1.59 20.41 -13.13
N SER A 45 -1.08 20.60 -11.90
CA SER A 45 0.36 20.75 -11.66
C SER A 45 1.11 19.50 -12.08
N GLN A 46 2.22 19.68 -12.80
CA GLN A 46 3.09 18.62 -13.26
C GLN A 46 4.48 18.76 -12.63
N TYR A 47 5.07 17.62 -12.29
CA TYR A 47 6.39 17.50 -11.70
C TYR A 47 7.19 16.44 -12.46
N HIS A 48 8.47 16.71 -12.66
CA HIS A 48 9.39 15.91 -13.45
C HIS A 48 10.53 15.35 -12.60
N LEU A 49 11.39 14.54 -13.21
CA LEU A 49 12.54 13.94 -12.53
C LEU A 49 13.42 15.00 -11.86
N GLY A 50 13.68 14.81 -10.58
CA GLY A 50 14.49 15.72 -9.77
C GLY A 50 13.69 16.81 -9.06
N ASP A 51 12.44 17.05 -9.44
CA ASP A 51 11.60 18.03 -8.76
C ASP A 51 11.32 17.60 -7.31
N THR A 52 11.16 18.61 -6.46
CA THR A 52 10.80 18.45 -5.06
C THR A 52 9.53 19.22 -4.74
N VAL A 53 8.62 18.59 -4.01
CA VAL A 53 7.39 19.20 -3.53
C VAL A 53 7.37 19.08 -2.01
N ASN A 54 7.19 20.20 -1.33
CA ASN A 54 6.96 20.18 0.11
C ASN A 54 5.55 19.65 0.36
N ALA A 55 5.46 18.54 1.08
CA ALA A 55 4.22 18.03 1.61
C ALA A 55 4.18 18.31 3.12
N GLN A 56 3.01 18.32 3.72
CA GLN A 56 2.93 18.44 5.17
C GLN A 56 3.66 17.25 5.81
N HIS A 57 4.61 17.53 6.70
CA HIS A 57 5.43 16.54 7.42
C HIS A 57 6.39 15.68 6.58
N SER A 58 6.51 15.91 5.26
CA SER A 58 7.44 15.18 4.39
C SER A 58 7.90 16.01 3.18
N VAL A 59 9.01 15.61 2.57
CA VAL A 59 9.44 16.12 1.27
C VAL A 59 9.23 15.03 0.23
N ALA A 60 8.43 15.32 -0.79
CA ALA A 60 8.27 14.47 -1.96
C ALA A 60 9.36 14.82 -2.98
N THR A 61 10.11 13.84 -3.46
CA THR A 61 11.10 14.00 -4.53
C THR A 61 10.79 13.04 -5.66
N LEU A 62 10.78 13.52 -6.89
CA LEU A 62 10.52 12.70 -8.06
C LEU A 62 11.81 12.03 -8.54
N LYS A 63 11.79 10.71 -8.65
CA LYS A 63 12.96 9.86 -8.93
C LYS A 63 12.77 9.03 -10.20
N GLN A 64 13.91 8.61 -10.77
CA GLN A 64 13.97 7.74 -11.94
C GLN A 64 13.20 6.44 -11.72
N PHE A 65 12.29 6.09 -12.64
CA PHE A 65 11.64 4.78 -12.67
C PHE A 65 12.53 3.73 -13.34
N TYR A 66 12.32 2.46 -13.01
CA TYR A 66 13.11 1.32 -13.46
C TYR A 66 12.16 0.24 -13.97
N VAL A 67 12.33 -0.19 -15.21
CA VAL A 67 11.52 -1.25 -15.82
C VAL A 67 12.03 -2.65 -15.45
N SER A 68 13.27 -2.75 -14.98
CA SER A 68 13.87 -3.90 -14.32
C SER A 68 14.97 -3.41 -13.35
N GLU A 69 15.50 -4.28 -12.49
CA GLU A 69 16.40 -3.91 -11.37
C GLU A 69 17.53 -2.91 -11.74
N ASN A 70 18.11 -3.07 -12.93
CA ASN A 70 19.23 -2.25 -13.42
C ASN A 70 18.90 -1.49 -14.72
N GLN A 71 17.63 -1.40 -15.11
CA GLN A 71 17.23 -0.75 -16.35
C GLN A 71 16.30 0.44 -16.06
N PRO A 72 16.81 1.68 -16.12
CA PRO A 72 15.95 2.86 -15.97
C PRO A 72 15.01 2.99 -17.17
N SER A 73 13.81 3.50 -16.92
CA SER A 73 12.86 3.85 -17.97
C SER A 73 13.47 4.84 -18.94
N GLN A 74 13.30 4.58 -20.24
CA GLN A 74 13.70 5.48 -21.32
C GLN A 74 12.48 6.26 -21.88
N GLN A 75 11.33 6.20 -21.18
CA GLN A 75 10.17 6.98 -21.60
C GLN A 75 10.48 8.48 -21.48
N ALA A 76 10.14 9.24 -22.52
CA ALA A 76 10.40 10.68 -22.55
C ALA A 76 9.41 11.48 -21.67
N ASN A 77 8.24 10.93 -21.40
CA ASN A 77 7.14 11.58 -20.69
C ASN A 77 7.00 11.13 -19.23
N GLN A 78 8.12 10.96 -18.52
CA GLN A 78 8.10 10.66 -17.09
C GLN A 78 7.57 11.88 -16.32
N VAL A 79 6.42 11.74 -15.70
CA VAL A 79 5.71 12.85 -15.07
C VAL A 79 4.86 12.39 -13.89
N ALA A 80 4.81 13.21 -12.86
CA ALA A 80 3.80 13.17 -11.82
C ALA A 80 2.84 14.34 -12.02
N GLU A 81 1.54 14.10 -11.90
CA GLU A 81 0.50 15.10 -12.12
C GLU A 81 -0.52 15.04 -10.99
N VAL A 82 -0.87 16.21 -10.46
CA VAL A 82 -1.97 16.34 -9.48
C VAL A 82 -3.28 16.33 -10.25
N VAL A 83 -4.13 15.32 -10.01
CA VAL A 83 -5.36 15.13 -10.77
C VAL A 83 -6.57 15.11 -9.87
N SER A 84 -7.68 15.70 -10.33
CA SER A 84 -8.99 15.57 -9.69
C SER A 84 -9.57 14.17 -9.94
N SER A 85 -8.98 13.18 -9.28
CA SER A 85 -9.35 11.77 -9.36
C SER A 85 -9.54 11.22 -7.97
N ASN A 86 -10.42 10.23 -7.84
CA ASN A 86 -10.61 9.44 -6.63
C ASN A 86 -10.45 7.94 -6.91
N ILE A 87 -9.74 7.57 -7.99
CA ILE A 87 -9.52 6.16 -8.38
C ILE A 87 -8.90 5.34 -7.23
N PRO A 88 -7.94 5.85 -6.43
CA PRO A 88 -7.43 5.17 -5.22
C PRO A 88 -8.46 4.95 -4.12
N GLN A 89 -9.69 5.45 -4.28
CA GLN A 89 -10.75 5.46 -3.27
C GLN A 89 -10.40 6.33 -2.04
N GLY A 90 -9.54 7.34 -2.24
CA GLY A 90 -9.24 8.43 -1.29
C GLY A 90 -10.00 9.73 -1.60
N GLY A 91 -9.60 10.81 -0.93
CA GLY A 91 -10.09 12.16 -1.23
C GLY A 91 -9.37 12.75 -2.45
N ALA A 92 -10.10 13.34 -3.39
CA ALA A 92 -9.45 14.09 -4.47
C ALA A 92 -8.81 15.39 -3.93
N PRO A 93 -7.65 15.82 -4.46
CA PRO A 93 -6.94 15.27 -5.61
C PRO A 93 -5.95 14.16 -5.24
N SER A 94 -5.66 13.28 -6.20
CA SER A 94 -4.63 12.25 -6.09
C SER A 94 -3.39 12.62 -6.91
N LEU A 95 -2.24 12.04 -6.57
CA LEU A 95 -1.03 12.15 -7.38
C LEU A 95 -0.97 10.99 -8.39
N LYS A 96 -1.07 11.30 -9.68
CA LYS A 96 -0.90 10.35 -10.78
C LYS A 96 0.55 10.35 -11.25
N LEU A 97 1.19 9.19 -11.19
CA LEU A 97 2.55 8.92 -11.64
C LEU A 97 2.51 8.16 -12.96
N TYR A 98 3.39 8.51 -13.89
CA TYR A 98 3.57 7.79 -15.15
C TYR A 98 5.05 7.61 -15.43
N SER A 99 5.53 6.36 -15.34
CA SER A 99 6.95 5.99 -15.45
C SER A 99 7.87 6.84 -14.58
N ILE A 100 7.42 7.21 -13.38
CA ILE A 100 8.19 7.99 -12.42
C ILE A 100 7.94 7.44 -11.03
N ASN A 101 8.92 7.64 -10.14
CA ASN A 101 8.80 7.33 -8.73
C ASN A 101 8.56 8.61 -7.94
N VAL A 102 7.70 8.57 -6.93
CA VAL A 102 7.67 9.57 -5.86
C VAL A 102 8.32 8.98 -4.63
N GLN A 103 9.39 9.62 -4.16
CA GLN A 103 10.03 9.31 -2.88
C GLN A 103 9.54 10.30 -1.84
N LEU A 104 8.97 9.78 -0.75
CA LEU A 104 8.55 10.57 0.39
C LEU A 104 9.55 10.40 1.52
N THR A 105 10.07 11.53 1.99
CA THR A 105 11.02 11.61 3.11
C THR A 105 10.36 12.37 4.25
N PRO A 106 9.87 11.67 5.29
CA PRO A 106 9.35 12.32 6.48
C PRO A 106 10.37 13.28 7.11
N THR A 107 9.89 14.40 7.64
CA THR A 107 10.72 15.42 8.32
C THR A 107 11.42 14.90 9.58
N SER A 108 10.90 13.83 10.16
CA SER A 108 11.52 13.01 11.20
C SER A 108 11.23 11.54 10.92
N PRO A 109 12.09 10.59 11.32
CA PRO A 109 11.82 9.17 11.13
C PRO A 109 10.47 8.74 11.73
N VAL A 110 9.77 7.81 11.07
CA VAL A 110 8.41 7.38 11.44
C VAL A 110 8.36 5.86 11.69
N GLU A 111 7.44 5.42 12.53
CA GLU A 111 7.19 3.99 12.80
C GLU A 111 6.32 3.33 11.73
N GLY A 112 5.49 4.09 11.03
CA GLY A 112 4.59 3.54 10.04
C GLY A 112 4.18 4.50 8.94
N VAL A 113 3.83 3.94 7.79
CA VAL A 113 3.24 4.64 6.65
C VAL A 113 2.05 3.82 6.17
N ARG A 114 0.94 4.49 5.89
CA ARG A 114 -0.23 3.93 5.19
C ARG A 114 -0.57 4.83 4.02
N LEU A 115 -0.88 4.28 2.86
CA LEU A 115 -1.40 5.03 1.73
C LEU A 115 -2.49 4.25 1.00
N LYS A 116 -3.33 4.95 0.27
CA LYS A 116 -4.19 4.37 -0.75
C LYS A 116 -3.52 4.45 -2.11
N TYR A 117 -3.73 3.44 -2.95
CA TYR A 117 -3.16 3.41 -4.28
C TYR A 117 -4.15 2.90 -5.32
N ALA A 118 -3.88 3.24 -6.57
CA ALA A 118 -4.42 2.53 -7.71
C ALA A 118 -3.33 2.27 -8.76
N GLU A 119 -3.22 1.04 -9.25
CA GLU A 119 -2.28 0.65 -10.30
C GLU A 119 -3.04 0.25 -11.56
N ASN A 120 -2.67 0.82 -12.70
CA ASN A 120 -3.21 0.42 -14.00
C ASN A 120 -2.51 -0.86 -14.47
N THR A 121 -3.26 -1.94 -14.62
CA THR A 121 -2.78 -3.27 -15.04
C THR A 121 -2.82 -3.48 -16.55
N GLY A 122 -3.13 -2.45 -17.34
CA GLY A 122 -3.04 -2.50 -18.79
C GLY A 122 -1.60 -2.62 -19.29
N GLY A 123 -1.30 -3.64 -20.09
CA GLY A 123 0.02 -3.88 -20.68
C GLY A 123 0.99 -4.61 -19.73
N ALA A 124 2.30 -4.46 -19.96
CA ALA A 124 3.30 -4.91 -18.99
C ALA A 124 3.22 -3.96 -17.78
N TYR A 125 2.80 -4.43 -16.61
CA TYR A 125 2.62 -3.60 -15.42
C TYR A 125 3.77 -3.85 -14.44
N VAL A 126 4.65 -2.85 -14.32
CA VAL A 126 5.84 -2.88 -13.48
C VAL A 126 5.71 -1.79 -12.44
N GLN A 127 5.96 -2.14 -11.18
CA GLN A 127 5.92 -1.22 -10.06
C GLN A 127 7.28 -1.17 -9.39
N ASN A 128 7.65 0.02 -8.96
CA ASN A 128 8.82 0.22 -8.11
C ASN A 128 8.35 0.42 -6.68
N PHE A 129 9.05 -0.21 -5.76
CA PHE A 129 8.91 0.03 -4.34
C PHE A 129 10.28 0.14 -3.70
N GLU A 130 10.47 1.11 -2.82
CA GLU A 130 11.68 1.25 -2.03
C GLU A 130 11.30 1.66 -0.60
N VAL A 131 12.01 1.10 0.38
CA VAL A 131 11.94 1.58 1.76
C VAL A 131 13.35 1.59 2.35
N ASN A 132 13.75 2.71 2.94
CA ASN A 132 15.09 2.92 3.51
C ASN A 132 16.23 2.50 2.55
N GLY A 133 16.11 2.84 1.26
CA GLY A 133 17.12 2.52 0.24
C GLY A 133 17.08 1.09 -0.30
N GLN A 134 16.20 0.22 0.20
CA GLN A 134 16.03 -1.14 -0.32
C GLN A 134 14.99 -1.17 -1.44
N LYS A 135 15.47 -1.08 -2.67
CA LYS A 135 14.67 -1.03 -3.89
C LYS A 135 14.23 -2.42 -4.34
N HIS A 136 13.01 -2.50 -4.86
CA HIS A 136 12.42 -3.67 -5.49
C HIS A 136 11.68 -3.24 -6.77
N VAL A 137 11.97 -3.93 -7.88
CA VAL A 137 11.22 -3.80 -9.13
C VAL A 137 10.28 -4.99 -9.29
N LEU A 138 8.99 -4.74 -9.23
CA LEU A 138 7.94 -5.76 -9.16
C LEU A 138 7.33 -5.98 -10.55
N GLN A 139 7.51 -7.18 -11.09
CA GLN A 139 6.87 -7.60 -12.32
C GLN A 139 5.49 -8.13 -11.99
N GLY A 140 4.49 -7.28 -12.12
CA GLY A 140 3.12 -7.65 -11.89
C GLY A 140 2.53 -7.19 -10.56
N GLY A 141 2.72 -5.95 -10.13
CA GLY A 141 1.89 -5.33 -9.09
C GLY A 141 2.43 -5.37 -7.66
N LEU A 142 1.94 -4.44 -6.84
CA LEU A 142 2.34 -4.30 -5.43
C LEU A 142 1.91 -5.46 -4.54
N PHE A 143 0.87 -6.21 -4.92
CA PHE A 143 0.35 -7.32 -4.10
C PHE A 143 1.42 -8.39 -3.80
N GLN A 144 2.47 -8.47 -4.62
CA GLN A 144 3.62 -9.35 -4.40
C GLN A 144 4.37 -9.07 -3.11
N LEU A 145 4.27 -7.84 -2.58
CA LEU A 145 4.86 -7.43 -1.32
C LEU A 145 4.00 -7.79 -0.10
N ASN A 146 2.76 -8.26 -0.27
CA ASN A 146 1.88 -8.52 0.85
C ASN A 146 2.49 -9.56 1.82
N ASN A 147 2.52 -9.22 3.11
CA ASN A 147 3.15 -9.99 4.18
C ASN A 147 4.65 -10.24 3.98
N ARG A 148 5.34 -9.43 3.17
CA ARG A 148 6.79 -9.51 3.02
C ARG A 148 7.50 -8.60 4.02
N ARG A 149 8.73 -8.98 4.32
CA ARG A 149 9.67 -8.17 5.08
C ARG A 149 10.75 -7.62 4.16
N ILE A 150 10.97 -6.32 4.22
CA ILE A 150 12.06 -5.62 3.53
C ILE A 150 12.90 -4.94 4.61
N GLY A 151 14.07 -5.52 4.88
CA GLY A 151 14.96 -5.09 5.96
C GLY A 151 14.27 -5.16 7.32
N ASN A 152 14.13 -4.01 7.97
CA ASN A 152 13.48 -3.86 9.26
C ASN A 152 12.01 -3.42 9.17
N THR A 153 11.38 -3.55 8.00
CA THR A 153 9.98 -3.18 7.79
C THR A 153 9.14 -4.35 7.34
N GLU A 154 7.88 -4.36 7.77
CA GLU A 154 6.84 -5.31 7.34
C GLU A 154 5.87 -4.59 6.41
N ILE A 155 5.56 -5.24 5.28
CA ILE A 155 4.74 -4.66 4.23
C ILE A 155 3.41 -5.41 4.16
N PHE A 156 2.30 -4.66 4.22
CA PHE A 156 0.96 -5.19 4.06
C PHE A 156 0.31 -4.50 2.86
N VAL A 157 -0.25 -5.31 1.95
CA VAL A 157 -0.90 -4.79 0.75
C VAL A 157 -2.28 -5.41 0.65
N THR A 158 -3.30 -4.56 0.61
CA THR A 158 -4.63 -4.97 0.16
C THR A 158 -4.77 -4.58 -1.30
N ALA A 159 -5.37 -5.46 -2.10
CA ALA A 159 -5.56 -5.26 -3.52
C ALA A 159 -6.96 -5.76 -3.88
N ASN A 160 -7.75 -4.90 -4.50
CA ASN A 160 -9.11 -5.19 -4.97
C ASN A 160 -9.25 -4.73 -6.41
N GLN A 161 -10.14 -5.37 -7.15
CA GLN A 161 -10.49 -4.92 -8.49
C GLN A 161 -11.19 -3.55 -8.39
N GLY A 162 -10.62 -2.54 -9.04
CA GLY A 162 -11.23 -1.24 -9.26
C GLY A 162 -11.99 -1.19 -10.58
N GLY A 163 -12.45 0.01 -10.96
CA GLY A 163 -13.08 0.22 -12.26
C GLY A 163 -12.08 0.09 -13.42
N GLY A 164 -12.50 -0.51 -14.54
CA GLY A 164 -11.64 -0.68 -15.71
C GLY A 164 -10.43 -1.58 -15.44
N ASN A 165 -9.25 -1.14 -15.89
CA ASN A 165 -7.98 -1.88 -15.73
C ASN A 165 -7.22 -1.46 -14.46
N PHE A 166 -7.92 -1.09 -13.39
CA PHE A 166 -7.27 -0.66 -12.15
C PHE A 166 -7.39 -1.72 -11.06
N ILE A 167 -6.29 -1.96 -10.36
CA ILE A 167 -6.29 -2.55 -9.03
C ILE A 167 -6.15 -1.41 -8.03
N VAL A 168 -6.99 -1.41 -7.00
CA VAL A 168 -7.03 -0.39 -5.95
C VAL A 168 -6.81 -1.03 -4.59
N GLY A 169 -6.26 -0.27 -3.64
CA GLY A 169 -6.15 -0.78 -2.28
C GLY A 169 -5.28 0.08 -1.38
N THR A 170 -4.79 -0.55 -0.32
CA THR A 170 -3.94 0.10 0.68
C THR A 170 -2.58 -0.56 0.75
N LEU A 171 -1.54 0.26 0.80
CA LEU A 171 -0.20 -0.17 1.16
C LEU A 171 0.09 0.31 2.58
N GLU A 172 0.64 -0.57 3.39
CA GLU A 172 1.09 -0.27 4.73
C GLU A 172 2.53 -0.74 4.93
N ILE A 173 3.35 0.12 5.53
CA ILE A 173 4.76 -0.14 5.86
C ILE A 173 4.87 0.05 7.37
N ARG A 174 5.27 -1.00 8.10
CA ARG A 174 5.49 -0.95 9.55
C ARG A 174 6.95 -1.16 9.87
N ALA A 175 7.58 -0.23 10.56
CA ALA A 175 8.89 -0.45 11.15
C ALA A 175 8.79 -1.50 12.27
N LYS A 176 9.82 -2.33 12.41
CA LYS A 176 9.98 -3.16 13.60
C LYS A 176 10.19 -2.28 14.83
N PRO A 177 9.79 -2.74 16.03
CA PRO A 177 10.09 -2.05 17.28
C PRO A 177 11.58 -1.68 17.39
N GLY A 178 11.86 -0.41 17.71
CA GLY A 178 13.23 0.12 17.81
C GLY A 178 13.90 0.47 16.48
N THR A 179 13.15 0.47 15.37
CA THR A 179 13.62 0.91 14.05
C THR A 179 12.67 1.95 13.47
N SER A 180 13.02 2.55 12.33
CA SER A 180 12.23 3.62 11.72
C SER A 180 12.26 3.57 10.20
N ILE A 181 11.27 4.22 9.58
CA ILE A 181 11.20 4.52 8.16
C ILE A 181 11.72 5.95 7.99
N ALA A 182 12.85 6.10 7.31
CA ALA A 182 13.45 7.38 6.97
C ALA A 182 13.00 7.86 5.58
N SER A 183 12.68 6.93 4.68
CA SER A 183 12.09 7.23 3.38
C SER A 183 11.38 6.01 2.80
N PHE A 184 10.44 6.26 1.91
CA PHE A 184 9.91 5.24 1.01
C PHE A 184 9.69 5.84 -0.38
N SER A 185 9.72 5.00 -1.41
CA SER A 185 9.45 5.40 -2.79
C SER A 185 8.50 4.43 -3.46
N ILE A 186 7.64 4.96 -4.32
CA ILE A 186 6.68 4.17 -5.07
C ILE A 186 6.45 4.74 -6.46
N GLY A 187 6.13 3.90 -7.44
CA GLY A 187 5.83 4.32 -8.80
C GLY A 187 5.38 3.17 -9.68
N GLY A 188 4.89 3.50 -10.87
CA GLY A 188 4.49 2.53 -11.89
C GLY A 188 4.91 2.96 -13.28
N ASN A 189 5.12 2.00 -14.18
CA ASN A 189 5.44 2.25 -15.58
C ASN A 189 4.22 2.70 -16.41
N SER A 190 3.03 2.34 -15.96
CA SER A 190 1.74 2.84 -16.43
C SER A 190 1.20 3.89 -15.45
N GLN A 191 -0.08 4.24 -15.57
CA GLN A 191 -0.71 5.16 -14.62
C GLN A 191 -0.76 4.51 -13.22
N PHE A 192 -0.10 5.14 -12.25
CA PHE A 192 -0.12 4.75 -10.86
C PHE A 192 -0.58 5.93 -10.01
N PHE A 193 -1.54 5.74 -9.13
CA PHE A 193 -2.11 6.81 -8.32
C PHE A 193 -1.76 6.57 -6.85
N VAL A 194 -1.40 7.64 -6.16
CA VAL A 194 -1.17 7.67 -4.70
C VAL A 194 -2.15 8.66 -4.08
N ASP A 195 -2.70 8.29 -2.93
CA ASP A 195 -3.61 9.13 -2.16
C ASP A 195 -3.58 8.79 -0.66
N ASP A 196 -4.15 9.65 0.19
CA ASP A 196 -4.30 9.49 1.65
C ASP A 196 -3.01 8.97 2.32
N VAL A 197 -1.87 9.65 2.11
CA VAL A 197 -0.59 9.21 2.69
C VAL A 197 -0.53 9.64 4.14
N CYS A 198 -0.52 8.66 5.03
CA CYS A 198 -0.59 8.88 6.46
C CYS A 198 0.61 8.25 7.17
N ILE A 199 1.30 9.05 7.98
CA ILE A 199 2.47 8.63 8.74
C ILE A 199 2.13 8.45 10.22
N LYS A 200 2.80 7.50 10.88
CA LYS A 200 2.70 7.23 12.32
C LYS A 200 4.08 7.42 12.94
N LYS A 201 4.18 8.32 13.92
CA LYS A 201 5.40 8.52 14.71
C LYS A 201 5.49 7.54 15.87
#